data_AF-A0A484KYM4-F1
#
_entry.id   AF-A0A484KYM4-F1
#
_cell.length_a   1.000
_cell.length_b   1.000
_cell.length_c   1.000
_cell.angle_alpha   90.00
_cell.angle_beta   90.00
_cell.angle_gamma   90.00
#
_symmetry.space_group_name_H-M   'P 1'
#
loop_
_entity.id
_entity.type
_entity.pdbx_description
1 polymer ?
#
loop_
_entity_poly.entity_id
_entity_poly.type
_entity_poly.pdbx_seq_one_letter_code
_entity_poly.pdbx_strand_id
1 'polypeptide(L)'
;MNTYAYFKKLDYFSTECIYSPNAYRGFAREFIKDLERIRPRGILDIIKSGEDFRISTSTKMPELGTCERCGYISSQKWCKACVLLDGLNRGLPKLGIGRRRELNNSKNANQENGTKNLQSKQCGSLDF
;
A
#
# COMPACT_ATOMS: atom_id res chain seq x y z
N MET A 1 -10.85 -9.53 -17.90
CA MET A 1 -10.30 -8.21 -18.30
C MET A 1 -9.34 -8.34 -19.50
N ASN A 2 -8.65 -9.47 -19.69
CA ASN A 2 -7.70 -9.66 -20.79
C ASN A 2 -8.34 -10.00 -22.15
N THR A 3 -9.63 -10.37 -22.18
CA THR A 3 -10.34 -10.79 -23.40
C THR A 3 -10.46 -9.68 -24.44
N TYR A 4 -10.68 -8.43 -23.99
CA TYR A 4 -10.80 -7.29 -24.91
C TYR A 4 -9.48 -6.94 -25.57
N ALA A 5 -8.39 -6.91 -24.80
CA ALA A 5 -7.04 -6.64 -25.31
C ALA A 5 -6.59 -7.70 -26.32
N TYR A 6 -6.91 -8.98 -26.06
CA TYR A 6 -6.65 -10.08 -26.98
C TYR A 6 -7.38 -9.91 -28.32
N PHE A 7 -8.70 -9.63 -28.29
CA PHE A 7 -9.49 -9.44 -29.50
C PHE A 7 -9.02 -8.24 -30.34
N LYS A 8 -8.54 -7.18 -29.69
CA LYS A 8 -8.02 -5.98 -30.35
C LYS A 8 -6.54 -6.07 -30.72
N LYS A 9 -5.87 -7.19 -30.45
CA LYS A 9 -4.43 -7.41 -30.70
C LYS A 9 -3.56 -6.25 -30.19
N LEU A 10 -3.85 -5.80 -28.96
CA LEU A 10 -3.06 -4.77 -28.29
C LEU A 10 -1.90 -5.43 -27.54
N ASP A 11 -0.73 -4.80 -27.60
CA ASP A 11 0.41 -5.22 -26.79
C ASP A 11 0.08 -5.05 -25.30
N TYR A 12 0.10 -6.16 -24.56
CA TYR A 12 -0.23 -6.22 -23.14
C TYR A 12 0.83 -7.02 -22.38
N PHE A 13 1.24 -6.51 -21.22
CA PHE A 13 2.20 -7.17 -20.34
C PHE A 13 1.51 -7.69 -19.08
N SER A 14 1.61 -8.99 -18.83
CA SER A 14 0.94 -9.67 -17.72
C SER A 14 1.87 -10.06 -16.57
N THR A 15 3.17 -9.78 -16.64
CA THR A 15 4.09 -10.26 -15.60
C THR A 15 4.01 -9.38 -14.35
N GLU A 16 4.09 -10.03 -13.20
CA GLU A 16 4.05 -9.37 -11.90
C GLU A 16 5.42 -8.84 -11.49
N CYS A 17 5.43 -7.85 -10.61
CA CYS A 17 6.67 -7.23 -10.15
C CYS A 17 7.40 -8.13 -9.14
N ILE A 18 8.64 -8.51 -9.44
CA ILE A 18 9.50 -9.33 -8.56
C ILE A 18 9.79 -8.68 -7.20
N TYR A 19 9.71 -7.35 -7.11
CA TYR A 19 9.99 -6.60 -5.88
C TYR A 19 8.80 -6.55 -4.92
N SER A 20 7.62 -7.06 -5.31
CA SER A 20 6.41 -7.02 -4.50
C SER A 20 5.62 -8.34 -4.57
N PRO A 21 6.20 -9.47 -4.10
CA PRO A 21 5.57 -10.78 -4.19
C PRO A 21 4.27 -10.91 -3.38
N ASN A 22 4.12 -10.14 -2.29
CA ASN A 22 2.96 -10.18 -1.39
C ASN A 22 2.03 -8.98 -1.58
N ALA A 23 1.64 -8.67 -2.82
CA ALA A 23 0.76 -7.54 -3.12
C ALA A 23 -0.67 -7.79 -2.60
N TYR A 24 -1.04 -7.18 -1.47
CA TYR A 24 -2.35 -7.40 -0.82
C TYR A 24 -3.57 -7.13 -1.74
N ARG A 25 -3.41 -6.22 -2.71
CA ARG A 25 -4.44 -5.91 -3.71
C ARG A 25 -4.88 -7.13 -4.54
N GLY A 26 -3.98 -8.09 -4.77
CA GLY A 26 -4.31 -9.33 -5.49
C GLY A 26 -5.37 -10.16 -4.76
N PHE A 27 -5.15 -10.41 -3.46
CA PHE A 27 -6.09 -11.13 -2.60
C PHE A 27 -7.46 -10.46 -2.54
N ALA A 28 -7.52 -9.13 -2.44
CA ALA A 28 -8.79 -8.41 -2.45
C ALA A 28 -9.55 -8.57 -3.78
N ARG A 29 -8.84 -8.59 -4.92
CA ARG A 29 -9.47 -8.84 -6.23
C ARG A 29 -9.98 -10.27 -6.35
N GLU A 30 -9.20 -11.26 -5.90
CA GLU A 30 -9.58 -12.66 -5.90
C GLU A 30 -10.82 -12.91 -5.04
N PHE A 31 -10.85 -12.35 -3.84
CA PHE A 31 -12.03 -12.40 -2.96
C PHE A 31 -13.28 -11.82 -3.65
N ILE A 32 -13.17 -10.66 -4.30
CA ILE A 32 -14.30 -10.08 -5.05
C ILE A 32 -14.73 -11.00 -6.20
N LYS A 33 -13.80 -11.68 -6.89
CA LYS A 33 -14.12 -12.64 -7.94
C LYS A 33 -14.80 -13.90 -7.41
N ASP A 34 -14.42 -14.37 -6.23
CA ASP A 34 -15.13 -15.45 -5.56
C ASP A 34 -16.55 -15.05 -5.15
N LEU A 35 -16.75 -13.81 -4.71
CA LEU A 35 -18.10 -13.26 -4.46
C LEU A 35 -18.93 -13.15 -5.74
N GLU A 36 -18.33 -12.71 -6.85
CA GLU A 36 -19.01 -12.62 -8.15
C GLU A 36 -19.48 -13.99 -8.66
N ARG A 37 -18.81 -15.09 -8.28
CA ARG A 37 -19.22 -16.46 -8.62
C ARG A 37 -20.60 -16.80 -8.05
N ILE A 38 -20.94 -16.27 -6.87
CA ILE A 38 -22.23 -16.47 -6.20
C ILE A 38 -23.23 -15.40 -6.65
N ARG A 39 -22.78 -14.13 -6.71
CA ARG A 39 -23.61 -12.97 -7.08
C ARG A 39 -22.90 -12.16 -8.19
N PRO A 40 -23.33 -12.28 -9.46
CA PRO A 40 -22.61 -11.66 -10.58
C PRO A 40 -22.60 -10.12 -10.55
N ARG A 41 -23.52 -9.49 -9.81
CA ARG A 41 -23.56 -8.02 -9.62
C ARG A 41 -22.72 -7.53 -8.44
N GLY A 42 -22.02 -8.42 -7.72
CA GLY A 42 -21.35 -8.11 -6.46
C GLY A 42 -20.41 -6.90 -6.52
N ILE A 43 -19.58 -6.78 -7.57
CA ILE A 43 -18.68 -5.63 -7.73
C ILE A 43 -19.43 -4.31 -7.90
N LEU A 44 -20.53 -4.30 -8.66
CA LEU A 44 -21.32 -3.09 -8.90
C LEU A 44 -22.02 -2.64 -7.63
N ASP A 45 -22.53 -3.58 -6.85
CA ASP A 45 -23.19 -3.29 -5.58
C ASP A 45 -22.20 -2.74 -4.54
N ILE A 46 -20.97 -3.26 -4.50
CA ILE A 46 -19.88 -2.72 -3.66
C ILE A 46 -19.53 -1.29 -4.07
N ILE A 47 -19.40 -1.02 -5.38
CA ILE A 47 -19.11 0.34 -5.87
C ILE A 47 -20.24 1.29 -5.48
N LYS A 48 -21.50 0.90 -5.72
CA LYS A 48 -22.65 1.74 -5.41
C LYS A 48 -22.75 2.03 -3.91
N SER A 49 -22.54 1.01 -3.08
CA SER A 49 -22.47 1.17 -1.63
C SER A 49 -21.32 2.09 -1.21
N GLY A 50 -20.19 2.09 -1.93
CA GLY A 50 -19.05 2.96 -1.67
C GLY A 50 -19.28 4.41 -2.09
N GLU A 51 -20.00 4.65 -3.18
CA GLU A 51 -20.40 6.00 -3.62
C GLU A 51 -21.41 6.63 -2.66
N ASP A 52 -22.35 5.83 -2.14
CA ASP A 52 -23.37 6.28 -1.19
C ASP A 52 -22.81 6.36 0.26
N PHE A 53 -21.57 5.89 0.48
CA PHE A 53 -20.94 5.87 1.80
C PHE A 53 -20.54 7.29 2.25
N ARG A 54 -21.22 7.81 3.27
CA ARG A 54 -20.90 9.10 3.89
C ARG A 54 -20.05 8.91 5.14
N ILE A 55 -18.90 9.58 5.18
CA ILE A 55 -18.02 9.61 6.35
C ILE A 55 -18.56 10.64 7.36
N SER A 56 -18.58 10.28 8.65
CA SER A 56 -18.99 11.21 9.72
C SER A 56 -18.06 12.44 9.75
N THR A 57 -18.63 13.63 9.82
CA THR A 57 -17.90 14.92 9.84
C THR A 57 -17.07 15.15 11.11
N SER A 58 -17.11 14.23 12.07
CA SER A 58 -16.33 14.28 13.31
C SER A 58 -14.82 14.10 13.11
N THR A 59 -14.40 13.53 11.97
CA THR A 59 -13.00 13.27 11.68
C THR A 59 -12.37 14.49 11.01
N LYS A 60 -11.36 15.09 11.66
CA LYS A 60 -10.60 16.24 11.13
C LYS A 60 -9.90 15.83 9.82
N MET A 61 -10.35 16.37 8.70
CA MET A 61 -9.62 16.24 7.43
C MET A 61 -8.33 17.07 7.50
N PRO A 62 -7.17 16.53 7.07
CA PRO A 62 -5.95 17.30 7.02
C PRO A 62 -6.07 18.43 5.99
N GLU A 63 -5.53 19.59 6.33
CA GLU A 63 -5.47 20.73 5.41
C GLU A 63 -4.54 20.43 4.24
N LEU A 64 -4.96 20.86 3.06
CA LEU A 64 -4.21 20.66 1.83
C LEU A 64 -3.22 21.82 1.67
N GLY A 65 -1.92 21.51 1.71
CA GLY A 65 -0.85 22.47 1.47
C GLY A 65 0.04 22.07 0.30
N THR A 66 1.17 22.77 0.18
CA THR A 66 2.20 22.49 -0.83
C THR A 66 3.53 22.13 -0.15
N CYS A 67 4.25 21.21 -0.76
CA CYS A 67 5.59 20.81 -0.31
C CYS A 67 6.57 21.95 -0.57
N GLU A 68 7.29 22.39 0.46
CA GLU A 68 8.27 23.48 0.33
C GLU A 68 9.46 23.14 -0.59
N ARG A 69 9.78 21.85 -0.76
CA ARG A 69 10.94 21.40 -1.54
C ARG A 69 10.65 21.26 -3.03
N CYS A 70 9.50 20.71 -3.40
CA CYS A 70 9.16 20.40 -4.79
C CYS A 70 7.88 21.08 -5.31
N GLY A 71 7.16 21.83 -4.46
CA GLY A 71 5.93 22.51 -4.82
C GLY A 71 4.70 21.62 -4.98
N TYR A 72 4.83 20.29 -4.90
CA TYR A 72 3.71 19.37 -5.09
C TYR A 72 2.76 19.35 -3.89
N ILE A 73 1.50 18.94 -4.13
CA ILE A 73 0.46 18.87 -3.11
C ILE A 73 0.87 17.96 -1.95
N SER A 74 0.71 18.43 -0.72
CA SER A 74 1.11 17.70 0.48
C SER A 74 0.31 18.17 1.70
N SER A 75 -0.07 17.23 2.58
CA SER A 75 -0.62 17.55 3.92
C SER A 75 0.45 17.83 4.97
N GLN A 76 1.73 17.67 4.61
CA GLN A 76 2.90 17.90 5.46
C GLN A 76 3.83 18.92 4.81
N LYS A 77 4.65 19.59 5.62
CA LYS A 77 5.67 20.58 5.18
C LYS A 77 6.50 20.06 3.99
N TRP A 78 7.00 18.83 4.08
CA TRP A 78 7.66 18.12 2.98
C TRP A 78 6.86 16.88 2.59
N CYS A 79 6.69 16.64 1.29
CA CYS A 79 5.95 15.47 0.80
C CYS A 79 6.69 14.16 1.10
N LYS A 80 5.95 13.06 1.14
CA LYS A 80 6.50 11.75 1.50
C LYS A 80 7.65 11.33 0.59
N ALA A 81 7.55 11.61 -0.71
CA ALA A 81 8.61 11.33 -1.67
C ALA A 81 9.90 12.10 -1.34
N CYS A 82 9.81 13.40 -1.04
CA CYS A 82 10.97 14.22 -0.67
C CYS A 82 11.65 13.73 0.62
N VAL A 83 10.87 13.29 1.62
CA VAL A 83 11.40 12.71 2.86
C VAL A 83 12.13 11.40 2.59
N LEU A 84 11.58 10.53 1.72
CA LEU A 84 12.23 9.27 1.37
C LEU A 84 13.52 9.48 0.57
N LEU A 85 13.52 10.41 -0.39
CA LEU A 85 14.71 10.76 -1.17
C LEU A 85 15.82 11.36 -0.29
N ASP A 86 15.46 12.24 0.65
CA ASP A 86 16.43 12.78 1.61
C ASP A 86 17.01 11.69 2.52
N GLY A 87 16.17 10.77 2.99
CA GLY A 87 16.61 9.58 3.75
C GLY A 87 17.59 8.72 2.95
N LEU A 88 17.34 8.48 1.66
CA LEU A 88 18.27 7.74 0.80
C LEU A 88 19.61 8.46 0.61
N ASN A 89 19.59 9.77 0.32
CA ASN A 89 20.81 10.56 0.12
C ASN A 89 21.68 10.67 1.38
N ARG A 90 21.07 10.60 2.57
CA ARG A 90 21.78 10.64 3.85
C ARG A 90 22.16 9.26 4.38
N GLY A 91 21.87 8.18 3.63
CA GLY A 91 22.12 6.81 4.10
C GLY A 91 21.19 6.34 5.23
N LEU A 92 20.06 7.02 5.45
CA LEU A 92 19.03 6.74 6.46
C LEU A 92 17.72 6.27 5.80
N PRO A 93 17.66 5.08 5.18
CA PRO A 93 16.51 4.63 4.41
C PRO A 93 15.23 4.44 5.26
N LYS A 94 15.36 4.32 6.58
CA LYS A 94 14.22 4.10 7.50
C LYS A 94 13.50 5.39 7.94
N LEU A 95 14.07 6.57 7.64
CA LEU A 95 13.58 7.87 8.11
C LEU A 95 12.10 8.16 7.76
N GLY A 96 11.59 7.55 6.68
CA GLY A 96 10.21 7.69 6.24
C GLY A 96 9.35 6.42 6.31
N ILE A 97 9.85 5.28 6.79
CA ILE A 97 9.13 4.00 6.65
C ILE A 97 8.57 3.52 8.01
N GLY A 98 9.17 3.97 9.12
CA GLY A 98 8.70 3.63 10.46
C GLY A 98 7.44 4.38 10.88
N ARG A 99 6.45 3.66 11.43
CA ARG A 99 5.42 4.29 12.28
C ARG A 99 6.12 4.83 13.52
N ARG A 100 6.00 6.13 13.80
CA ARG A 100 6.29 6.65 15.15
C ARG A 100 5.30 5.96 16.09
N ARG A 101 5.76 4.95 16.82
CA ARG A 101 5.09 4.56 18.06
C ARG A 101 5.30 5.74 19.00
N GLU A 102 4.23 6.38 19.43
CA GLU A 102 4.29 7.28 20.58
C GLU A 102 4.86 6.47 21.75
N LEU A 103 6.12 6.74 22.09
CA LEU A 103 6.72 6.24 23.31
C LEU A 103 6.04 7.00 24.45
N ASN A 104 4.95 6.45 24.98
CA ASN A 104 4.50 6.81 26.31
C ASN A 104 5.66 6.52 27.26
N ASN A 105 6.19 7.60 27.84
CA ASN A 105 7.32 7.57 28.76
C ASN A 105 6.92 6.76 29.99
N SER A 106 7.37 5.52 30.06
CA SER A 106 7.53 4.78 31.31
C SER A 106 8.90 4.14 31.24
N LYS A 107 9.78 4.69 32.09
CA LYS A 107 11.11 4.18 32.37
C LYS A 107 11.01 2.67 32.63
N ASN A 108 11.77 1.87 31.88
CA ASN A 108 12.70 0.89 32.45
C ASN A 108 13.51 0.24 31.33
N ALA A 109 14.82 0.24 31.55
CA ALA A 109 15.79 -0.48 30.75
C ALA A 109 15.55 -1.99 30.91
N ASN A 110 15.44 -2.73 29.81
CA ASN A 110 16.38 -3.79 29.44
C ASN A 110 15.89 -4.49 28.17
N GLN A 111 16.88 -4.73 27.31
CA GLN A 111 16.77 -5.48 26.07
C GLN A 111 16.45 -6.94 26.37
N GLU A 112 15.44 -7.52 25.70
CA GLU A 112 15.51 -8.88 25.16
C GLU A 112 14.70 -8.94 23.85
N ASN A 113 15.42 -9.11 22.75
CA ASN A 113 14.89 -9.13 21.39
C ASN A 113 14.32 -10.52 21.07
N GLY A 114 13.00 -10.68 21.23
CA GLY A 114 12.26 -11.82 20.69
C GLY A 114 11.80 -11.55 19.25
N THR A 115 12.67 -11.74 18.27
CA THR A 115 12.31 -11.74 16.84
C THR A 115 11.40 -12.94 16.55
N LYS A 116 10.08 -12.75 16.62
CA LYS A 116 9.13 -13.70 16.02
C LYS A 116 9.17 -13.52 14.50
N ASN A 117 9.99 -14.37 13.91
CA ASN A 117 10.19 -14.59 12.49
C ASN A 117 8.83 -14.87 11.81
N LEU A 118 8.29 -13.89 11.08
CA LEU A 118 7.24 -14.19 10.11
C LEU A 118 7.99 -14.77 8.91
N GLN A 119 8.04 -16.11 8.86
CA GLN A 119 8.72 -16.88 7.83
C GLN A 119 8.31 -16.34 6.45
N SER A 120 9.24 -15.63 5.81
CA SER A 120 9.22 -15.46 4.37
C SER A 120 9.29 -16.88 3.80
N LYS A 121 8.20 -17.35 3.19
CA LYS A 121 8.25 -18.61 2.45
C LYS A 121 9.39 -18.52 1.44
N GLN A 122 10.19 -19.58 1.44
CA GLN A 122 11.38 -19.74 0.62
C GLN A 122 11.02 -19.49 -0.84
N CYS A 123 11.69 -18.50 -1.46
CA CYS A 123 11.70 -18.36 -2.91
C CYS A 123 12.39 -19.63 -3.43
N GLY A 124 11.67 -20.45 -4.19
CA GLY A 124 12.25 -21.62 -4.85
C GLY A 124 13.39 -21.18 -5.76
N SER A 125 14.47 -21.96 -5.76
CA SER A 125 15.52 -21.85 -6.79
C SER A 125 14.88 -22.05 -8.14
N LEU A 126 14.93 -21.05 -9.02
CA LEU A 126 14.60 -21.21 -10.43
C LEU A 126 15.92 -21.27 -11.19
N ASP A 127 16.36 -22.50 -11.46
CA ASP A 127 17.23 -22.77 -12.59
C ASP A 127 16.46 -22.42 -13.87
N PHE A 128 17.16 -21.81 -14.83
CA PHE A 128 16.65 -21.35 -16.12
C PHE A 128 16.06 -22.48 -16.96
#